data_AF-Q8TZD7-F1
#
_entry.id   AF-Q8TZD7-F1
#
_cell.length_a   1.000
_cell.length_b   1.000
_cell.length_c   1.000
_cell.angle_alpha   90.00
_cell.angle_beta   90.00
_cell.angle_gamma   90.00
#
_symmetry.space_group_name_H-M   'P 1'
#
loop_
_entity.id
_entity.type
_entity.pdbx_description
1 polymer ?
#
loop_
_entity_poly.entity_id
_entity_poly.type
_entity_poly.pdbx_seq_one_letter_code
_entity_poly.pdbx_strand_id
1 'polypeptide(L)' 'MQVIEAIYEDGVLKPLKKLKLKEHSKVIIKIIDEEELEKILDSMVIEKVEGIDYKKLKEAYYESL' A
#
# COMPACT_ATOMS: atom_id res chain seq x y z
N MET A 1 0.95 -5.82 -7.88
CA MET A 1 1.21 -4.77 -6.87
C MET A 1 1.20 -5.44 -5.51
N GLN A 2 2.26 -5.30 -4.71
CA GLN A 2 2.30 -5.82 -3.34
C GLN A 2 2.37 -4.61 -2.40
N VAL A 3 1.43 -4.51 -1.46
CA VAL A 3 1.52 -3.54 -0.36
C VAL A 3 2.41 -4.14 0.71
N ILE A 4 3.36 -3.36 1.20
CA ILE A 4 4.31 -3.75 2.23
C ILE A 4 4.06 -2.85 3.42
N GLU A 5 3.71 -3.46 4.54
CA GLU A 5 3.61 -2.78 5.82
C GLU A 5 5.02 -2.56 6.37
N ALA A 6 5.32 -1.34 6.80
CA ALA A 6 6.61 -0.96 7.34
C ALA A 6 6.47 0.10 8.43
N ILE A 7 7.37 0.08 9.40
CA ILE A 7 7.54 1.13 10.39
C ILE A 7 8.64 2.06 9.90
N TYR A 8 8.40 3.38 9.97
CA TYR A 8 9.43 4.38 9.76
C TYR A 8 10.03 4.79 11.10
N GLU A 9 11.26 4.39 11.35
CA GLU A 9 11.99 4.74 12.57
C GLU A 9 13.45 5.10 12.25
N ASP A 10 13.93 6.17 12.87
CA ASP A 10 15.30 6.70 12.72
C ASP A 10 15.73 6.92 11.25
N GLY A 11 14.80 7.35 10.40
CA GLY A 11 15.09 7.60 8.99
C GLY A 11 15.04 6.36 8.08
N VAL A 12 14.68 5.19 8.60
CA VAL A 12 14.69 3.91 7.88
C VAL A 12 13.30 3.29 7.83
N LEU A 13 12.86 2.88 6.64
CA LEU A 13 11.65 2.07 6.45
C LEU A 13 11.96 0.60 6.75
N LYS A 14 11.42 0.08 7.85
CA LYS A 14 11.62 -1.30 8.30
C LYS A 14 10.37 -2.12 8.02
N PRO A 15 10.40 -3.07 7.08
CA PRO A 15 9.21 -3.86 6.76
C PRO A 15 8.85 -4.76 7.95
N LEU A 16 7.56 -4.88 8.23
CA LEU A 16 7.05 -5.76 9.29
C LEU A 16 7.23 -7.25 8.96
N LYS A 17 7.38 -7.57 7.66
CA LYS A 17 7.53 -8.93 7.13
C LYS A 17 8.73 -8.99 6.19
N LYS A 18 9.44 -10.13 6.18
CA LYS A 18 10.57 -10.36 5.27
C LYS A 18 10.13 -10.25 3.81
N LEU A 19 10.83 -9.41 3.05
CA LEU A 19 10.57 -9.23 1.62
C LEU A 19 11.14 -10.38 0.80
N LYS A 20 10.39 -10.84 -0.19
CA LYS A 20 10.86 -11.81 -1.20
C LYS A 20 11.48 -11.08 -2.40
N LEU A 21 12.42 -10.19 -2.14
CA LEU A 21 13.16 -9.45 -3.16
C LEU A 21 14.59 -9.99 -3.26
N LYS A 22 15.16 -9.94 -4.46
CA LYS A 22 16.59 -10.20 -4.63
C LYS A 22 17.39 -9.10 -3.93
N GLU A 23 18.54 -9.47 -3.38
CA GLU A 23 19.49 -8.49 -2.85
C GLU A 23 19.84 -7.45 -3.94
N HIS A 24 19.95 -6.18 -3.55
CA HIS A 24 20.18 -5.04 -4.46
C HIS A 24 19.08 -4.75 -5.48
N SER A 25 17.87 -5.32 -5.32
CA SER A 25 16.72 -4.89 -6.11
C SER A 25 16.38 -3.42 -5.86
N LYS A 26 16.32 -2.63 -6.93
CA LYS A 26 15.79 -1.27 -6.88
C LYS A 26 14.27 -1.32 -6.67
N VAL A 27 13.77 -0.60 -5.68
CA VAL A 27 12.34 -0.42 -5.43
C VAL A 27 11.95 1.05 -5.62
N ILE A 28 10.69 1.30 -5.97
CA ILE A 28 10.09 2.63 -6.00
C ILE A 28 9.14 2.71 -4.82
N ILE A 29 9.29 3.72 -3.98
CA ILE A 29 8.42 3.98 -2.83
C ILE A 29 7.62 5.24 -3.15
N LYS A 30 6.29 5.13 -3.11
CA LYS A 30 5.39 6.28 -3.13
C LYS A 30 4.85 6.46 -1.71
N ILE A 31 5.20 7.57 -1.08
CA ILE A 31 4.59 7.99 0.19
C ILE A 31 3.34 8.77 -0.20
N ILE A 32 2.21 8.35 0.34
CA ILE A 32 0.89 8.93 0.11
C ILE A 32 0.37 9.24 1.51
N ASP A 33 -0.07 10.47 1.74
CA ASP A 33 -0.77 10.79 3.00
C ASP A 33 -2.17 10.15 3.00
N GLU A 34 -2.79 10.05 4.18
CA GLU A 34 -4.09 9.38 4.33
C GLU A 34 -5.17 10.07 3.48
N GLU A 35 -5.15 11.40 3.39
CA GLU A 35 -6.11 12.17 2.59
C GLU A 35 -5.96 11.93 1.07
N GLU A 36 -4.73 11.83 0.56
CA GLU A 36 -4.44 11.49 -0.83
C GLU A 36 -4.81 10.02 -1.10
N LEU A 37 -4.60 9.13 -0.13
CA LEU A 37 -5.04 7.73 -0.24
C LEU A 37 -6.57 7.65 -0.35
N GLU A 38 -7.30 8.36 0.51
CA GLU A 38 -8.77 8.47 0.42
C GLU A 38 -9.21 9.03 -0.94
N LYS A 39 -8.61 10.12 -1.40
CA LYS A 39 -8.93 10.70 -2.72
C LYS A 39 -8.66 9.73 -3.87
N ILE A 40 -7.56 8.96 -3.81
CA ILE A 40 -7.26 7.94 -4.82
C ILE A 40 -8.30 6.83 -4.77
N LEU A 41 -8.63 6.34 -3.57
CA LEU A 41 -9.65 5.31 -3.39
C LEU A 41 -11.03 5.79 -3.89
N ASP A 42 -11.43 7.01 -3.55
CA ASP A 42 -12.67 7.63 -4.00
C ASP A 42 -12.70 7.81 -5.52
N SER A 43 -11.57 8.21 -6.13
CA SER A 43 -11.45 8.33 -7.59
C SER A 43 -11.55 6.97 -8.29
N MET A 44 -11.00 5.91 -7.68
CA MET A 44 -11.11 4.55 -8.21
C MET A 44 -12.53 4.01 -8.10
N VAL A 45 -13.27 4.33 -7.03
CA VAL A 45 -14.68 3.91 -6.87
C VAL A 45 -15.59 4.46 -7.99
N ILE A 46 -15.19 5.54 -8.66
CA ILE A 46 -15.93 6.13 -9.80
C ILE A 46 -15.56 5.45 -11.14
N GLU A 47 -14.39 4.81 -11.26
CA GLU A 47 -14.00 4.02 -12.42
C GLU A 47 -14.11 2.51 -12.13
N LYS A 48 -15.20 1.87 -12.62
CA LYS A 48 -15.29 0.41 -12.76
C LYS A 48 -14.11 -0.09 -13.62
N VAL A 49 -12.99 -0.42 -13.00
CA VAL A 49 -11.93 -1.23 -13.61
C VAL A 49 -12.29 -2.68 -13.33
N GLU A 50 -12.73 -3.40 -14.36
CA GLU A 50 -13.02 -4.83 -14.31
C GLU A 50 -11.81 -5.59 -13.73
N GLY A 51 -11.93 -6.12 -12.49
CA GLY A 51 -10.93 -7.02 -11.90
C GLY A 51 -10.42 -6.69 -10.51
N ILE A 52 -10.81 -5.57 -9.90
CA ILE A 52 -10.39 -5.22 -8.51
C ILE A 52 -11.57 -5.41 -7.54
N ASP A 53 -11.39 -6.30 -6.55
CA ASP A 53 -12.34 -6.49 -5.47
C ASP A 53 -12.13 -5.44 -4.38
N TYR A 54 -12.93 -4.37 -4.47
CA TYR A 54 -12.95 -3.23 -3.55
C TYR A 54 -13.16 -3.62 -2.08
N LYS A 55 -13.91 -4.70 -1.83
CA LYS A 55 -14.17 -5.16 -0.46
C LYS A 55 -12.87 -5.63 0.19
N LYS A 56 -12.07 -6.38 -0.57
CA LYS A 56 -10.80 -6.93 -0.11
C LYS A 56 -9.74 -5.85 0.17
N LEU A 57 -9.73 -4.77 -0.61
CA LEU A 57 -8.84 -3.63 -0.36
C LEU A 57 -9.24 -2.86 0.91
N LYS A 58 -10.54 -2.62 1.08
CA LYS A 58 -11.05 -1.93 2.27
C LYS A 58 -10.81 -2.74 3.54
N GLU A 59 -11.08 -4.05 3.50
CA GLU A 59 -10.80 -4.96 4.63
C GLU A 59 -9.32 -4.96 5.01
N ALA A 60 -8.41 -5.05 4.03
CA ALA A 60 -6.97 -5.01 4.30
C ALA A 60 -6.49 -3.71 4.94
N TYR A 61 -7.12 -2.57 4.62
CA TYR A 61 -6.80 -1.29 5.26
C TYR A 61 -7.22 -1.29 6.74
N TYR A 62 -8.47 -1.62 7.04
CA TYR A 62 -8.98 -1.59 8.42
C TYR A 62 -8.40 -2.70 9.31
N GLU A 63 -7.96 -3.83 8.76
CA GLU A 63 -7.23 -4.88 9.50
C GLU A 63 -5.79 -4.48 9.86
N SER A 64 -5.24 -3.41 9.26
CA SER A 64 -3.87 -2.92 9.51
C SER A 64 -3.78 -1.79 10.56
N LEU A 65 -4.93 -1.30 11.05
CA LEU A 65 -5.05 -0.34 12.16
C LEU A 65 -5.07 -1.07 13.51
#